data_AF-A0A959WP88-F1
#
_entry.id   AF-A0A959WP88-F1
#
_cell.length_a   1.000
_cell.length_b   1.000
_cell.length_c   1.000
_cell.angle_alpha   90.00
_cell.angle_beta   90.00
_cell.angle_gamma   90.00
#
_symmetry.space_group_name_H-M   'P 1'
#
loop_
_entity.id
_entity.type
_entity.pdbx_description
1 polymer ?
#
loop_
_entity_poly.entity_id
_entity_poly.type
_entity_poly.pdbx_seq_one_letter_code
_entity_poly.pdbx_strand_id
1 'polypeptide(L)' 'YNPLHDAGYPSIGCTHCTRPPGAGADARSGRWADAHKTECGLHG' A
#
# COMPACT_ATOMS: atom_id res chain seq x y z
N TYR A 1 4.79 -3.23 15.93
CA TYR A 1 4.58 -2.18 14.91
C TYR A 1 5.78 -2.21 13.96
N ASN A 2 5.62 -1.84 12.68
CA ASN A 2 6.72 -1.87 11.70
C ASN A 2 7.32 -0.45 11.54
N PRO A 3 8.65 -0.25 11.64
CA PRO A 3 9.29 1.07 11.51
C PRO A 3 8.99 1.81 10.21
N LEU A 4 8.61 1.10 9.15
CA LEU A 4 8.21 1.72 7.87
C LEU A 4 6.93 2.56 7.99
N HIS A 5 6.14 2.36 9.04
CA HIS A 5 4.98 3.22 9.31
C HIS A 5 5.44 4.67 9.57
N ASP A 6 6.55 4.84 10.29
CA ASP A 6 7.12 6.17 10.57
C ASP A 6 7.79 6.78 9.33
N ALA A 7 8.17 5.94 8.36
CA ALA A 7 8.69 6.35 7.06
C ALA A 7 7.58 6.65 6.02
N GLY A 8 6.31 6.67 6.43
CA GLY A 8 5.19 7.03 5.55
C GLY A 8 4.59 5.86 4.75
N TYR A 9 4.80 4.62 5.20
CA TYR A 9 4.14 3.43 4.63
C TYR A 9 3.01 2.95 5.55
N PRO A 10 1.80 3.55 5.45
CA PRO A 10 0.66 3.15 6.29
C PRO A 10 0.07 1.78 5.89
N SER A 11 0.50 1.21 4.77
CA SER A 11 0.13 -0.13 4.34
C SER A 11 1.31 -0.83 3.67
N ILE A 12 1.72 -1.98 4.22
CA ILE A 12 2.96 -2.67 3.85
C ILE A 12 2.61 -4.06 3.30
N GLY A 13 3.05 -4.35 2.07
CA GLY A 13 2.94 -5.64 1.40
C GLY A 13 4.30 -6.12 0.88
N CYS A 14 4.35 -6.69 -0.33
CA CYS A 14 5.62 -7.04 -0.99
C CYS A 14 6.44 -5.78 -1.33
N THR A 15 7.77 -5.89 -1.28
CA THR A 15 8.72 -4.82 -1.62
C THR A 15 8.53 -4.27 -3.03
N HIS A 16 8.15 -5.11 -4.00
CA HIS A 16 7.90 -4.68 -5.38
C HIS A 16 6.52 -4.02 -5.58
N CYS A 17 5.64 -4.13 -4.59
CA CYS A 17 4.22 -3.80 -4.72
C CYS A 17 3.75 -2.78 -3.68
N THR A 18 4.68 -2.17 -2.94
CA THR A 18 4.37 -1.22 -1.86
C THR A 18 5.12 0.07 -2.12
N ARG A 19 4.40 1.16 -2.34
CA ARG A 19 4.94 2.52 -2.40
C ARG A 19 4.27 3.40 -1.35
N PRO A 20 4.91 4.50 -0.90
CA PRO A 20 4.23 5.48 -0.05
C PRO A 20 3.04 6.08 -0.82
N PRO A 21 1.86 6.22 -0.19
CA PRO A 21 0.76 6.97 -0.79
C PRO A 21 1.14 8.45 -0.92
N GLY A 22 0.59 9.13 -1.93
CA GLY A 22 0.70 10.58 -2.05
C GLY A 22 0.01 11.31 -0.88
N ALA A 23 0.38 12.57 -0.65
CA ALA A 23 -0.24 13.38 0.40
C ALA A 23 -1.76 13.49 0.16
N GLY A 24 -2.55 13.11 1.17
CA GLY A 24 -4.03 13.09 1.11
C GLY A 24 -4.64 11.90 0.38
N ALA A 25 -3.83 10.96 -0.14
CA ALA A 25 -4.32 9.75 -0.78
C ALA A 25 -4.69 8.67 0.25
N ASP A 26 -5.53 7.71 -0.17
CA ASP A 26 -5.88 6.54 0.62
C ASP A 26 -4.62 5.76 1.05
N ALA A 27 -4.57 5.32 2.31
CA ALA A 27 -3.42 4.62 2.88
C ALA A 27 -3.03 3.35 2.11
N ARG A 28 -3.99 2.71 1.42
CA ARG A 28 -3.78 1.50 0.62
C ARG A 28 -3.47 1.81 -0.85
N SER A 29 -3.56 3.07 -1.29
CA SER A 29 -3.29 3.47 -2.68
C SER A 29 -1.88 3.12 -3.16
N GLY A 30 -0.92 3.04 -2.24
CA GLY A 30 0.44 2.59 -2.48
C GLY A 30 0.59 1.13 -2.94
N ARG A 31 -0.45 0.30 -2.83
CA ARG A 31 -0.44 -1.10 -3.29
C ARG A 31 -0.78 -1.30 -4.77
N TRP A 32 -1.44 -0.33 -5.40
CA TRP A 32 -1.94 -0.44 -6.77
C TRP A 32 -1.44 0.70 -7.66
N ALA A 33 -0.26 1.25 -7.37
CA ALA A 33 0.25 2.44 -8.05
C ALA A 33 0.28 2.33 -9.59
N ASP A 34 0.32 1.12 -10.14
CA ASP A 34 0.36 0.84 -11.59
C ASP A 34 -0.68 -0.21 -12.06
N ALA A 35 -1.71 -0.52 -11.25
CA ALA A 35 -2.71 -1.56 -11.58
C ALA A 35 -4.13 -1.16 -11.17
N HIS A 36 -5.14 -1.70 -11.87
CA HIS A 36 -6.53 -1.61 -11.39
C HIS A 36 -6.62 -2.16 -9.95
N LYS A 37 -7.45 -1.53 -9.11
CA LYS A 37 -7.71 -1.96 -7.72
C LYS A 37 -8.40 -3.32 -7.70
N THR A 38 -7.65 -4.38 -7.94
CA THR A 38 -8.10 -5.75 -7.74
C THR A 38 -7.74 -6.12 -6.31
N GLU A 39 -8.74 -6.46 -5.48
CA GLU A 39 -8.48 -7.02 -4.15
C GLU A 39 -7.71 -8.34 -4.29
N CYS A 40 -6.85 -8.63 -3.32
CA CYS A 40 -6.20 -9.92 -3.26
C CYS A 40 -7.27 -11.01 -3.02
N GLY A 41 -7.10 -12.17 -3.65
CA GLY A 41 -8.01 -13.33 -3.54
C GLY A 41 -8.09 -13.97 -2.14
N LEU A 42 -7.65 -13.25 -1.10
CA LEU A 42 -7.90 -13.58 0.31
C LEU A 42 -9.23 -13.02 0.80
N HIS A 43 -9.87 -12.16 0.01
CA HIS A 43 -11.15 -11.56 0.32
C HIS A 43 -12.21 -12.30 -0.52
N GLY A 44 -12.77 -13.34 0.07
CA GLY A 44 -14.00 -14.02 -0.36
C GLY A 44 -15.13 -13.70 0.59
#